data_AF-A0A4Q0AZW1-F1
#
_entry.id   AF-A0A4Q0AZW1-F1
#
_cell.length_a   1.000
_cell.length_b   1.000
_cell.length_c   1.000
_cell.angle_alpha   90.00
_cell.angle_beta   90.00
_cell.angle_gamma   90.00
#
_symmetry.space_group_name_H-M   'P 1'
#
loop_
_entity.id
_entity.type
_entity.pdbx_description
1 polymer ?
#
loop_
_entity_poly.entity_id
_entity_poly.type
_entity_poly.pdbx_seq_one_letter_code
_entity_poly.pdbx_strand_id
1 'polypeptide(L)'
;MDAQTLLDLEILESTDGKKNHLFHLLNHTITQGGDDILKQKLVQPFLSAQAIHKTQAAIQHCMPFVLQWKQIISERIIVMAELYLQSNIQITILEESFIDKCSAKLFQWQHPDYFHYLHTNIVSLQNLFFSLDDFLSKSSLSNHLSASTIQHKIKTILEKIIKPHCANIAKRSAFTTLYIDKLLRSTEADSIKNILEWIYETDAIMSMATACSIYQLQFPEISEESGIEISNLQHLLVQNPIVNNVSLTNQNVMFITGPNMAGKTTYLKAIAHAIILTHIGMGIPASAAKI
;
A
#
# COMPACT_ATOMS: atom_id res chain seq x y z
N MET A 1 5.08 18.57 -7.68
CA MET A 1 4.58 19.09 -8.96
C MET A 1 3.35 19.93 -8.69
N ASP A 2 3.08 20.96 -9.49
CA ASP A 2 1.85 21.75 -9.42
C ASP A 2 0.69 21.05 -10.14
N ALA A 3 -0.55 21.46 -9.85
CA ALA A 3 -1.76 20.80 -10.35
C ALA A 3 -1.87 20.82 -11.88
N GLN A 4 -1.42 21.90 -12.53
CA GLN A 4 -1.46 22.02 -13.99
C GLN A 4 -0.54 20.98 -14.64
N THR A 5 0.69 20.82 -14.14
CA THR A 5 1.61 19.79 -14.62
C THR A 5 1.05 18.37 -14.47
N LEU A 6 0.36 18.08 -13.36
CA LEU A 6 -0.26 16.76 -13.14
C LEU A 6 -1.37 16.46 -14.16
N LEU A 7 -2.14 17.48 -14.55
CA LEU A 7 -3.21 17.38 -15.54
C LEU A 7 -2.66 17.28 -16.95
N ASP A 8 -1.67 18.11 -17.30
CA ASP A 8 -1.04 18.09 -18.63
C ASP A 8 -0.36 16.75 -18.91
N LEU A 9 0.27 16.17 -17.89
CA LEU A 9 0.89 14.84 -17.95
C LEU A 9 -0.09 13.70 -17.72
N GLU A 10 -1.38 13.95 -17.45
CA GLU A 10 -2.39 12.91 -17.20
C GLU A 10 -1.94 11.89 -16.12
N ILE A 11 -1.41 12.40 -15.01
CA ILE A 11 -0.87 11.55 -13.93
C ILE A 11 -2.01 11.02 -13.06
N LEU A 12 -2.80 11.91 -12.45
CA LEU A 12 -3.88 11.55 -11.52
C LEU A 12 -5.26 11.59 -12.17
N GLU A 13 -5.43 12.41 -13.20
CA GLU A 13 -6.70 12.66 -13.88
C GLU A 13 -6.43 12.80 -15.38
N SER A 14 -7.46 12.60 -16.20
CA SER A 14 -7.37 12.87 -17.65
C SER A 14 -8.17 14.11 -18.01
N THR A 15 -7.74 14.79 -19.07
CA THR A 15 -8.44 15.98 -19.62
C THR A 15 -9.88 15.66 -20.06
N ASP A 16 -10.13 14.43 -20.50
CA ASP A 16 -11.44 13.95 -20.94
C ASP A 16 -12.32 13.39 -19.80
N GLY A 17 -11.84 13.43 -18.55
CA GLY A 17 -12.53 12.86 -17.38
C GLY A 17 -12.68 11.34 -17.39
N LYS A 18 -12.07 10.64 -18.35
CA LYS A 18 -12.05 9.18 -18.45
C LYS A 18 -10.98 8.59 -17.53
N LYS A 19 -11.15 7.32 -17.15
CA LYS A 19 -10.13 6.51 -16.45
C LYS A 19 -8.98 6.11 -17.39
N ASN A 20 -8.35 7.09 -18.04
CA ASN A 20 -7.20 6.88 -18.92
C ASN A 20 -6.08 7.84 -18.52
N HIS A 21 -5.52 7.61 -17.35
CA HIS A 21 -4.42 8.37 -16.76
C HIS A 21 -3.46 7.41 -16.05
N LEU A 22 -2.23 7.85 -15.80
CA LEU A 22 -1.14 6.99 -15.34
C LEU A 22 -1.50 6.27 -14.03
N PHE A 23 -2.01 7.00 -13.03
CA PHE A 23 -2.41 6.42 -11.75
C PHE A 23 -3.43 5.29 -11.89
N HIS A 24 -4.40 5.40 -12.82
CA HIS A 24 -5.39 4.34 -13.01
C HIS A 24 -4.77 3.03 -13.48
N LEU A 25 -3.76 3.10 -14.36
CA LEU A 25 -3.05 1.92 -14.82
C LEU A 25 -2.18 1.30 -13.72
N LEU A 26 -1.52 2.13 -12.91
CA LEU A 26 -0.58 1.66 -11.90
C LEU A 26 -1.27 1.16 -10.61
N ASN A 27 -2.49 1.61 -10.35
CA ASN A 27 -3.20 1.36 -9.11
C ASN A 27 -3.95 0.01 -9.13
N HIS A 28 -3.35 -0.95 -8.45
CA HIS A 28 -3.87 -2.26 -8.10
C HIS A 28 -3.89 -2.47 -6.58
N THR A 29 -3.93 -1.39 -5.81
CA THR A 29 -4.03 -1.44 -4.34
C THR A 29 -5.35 -2.04 -3.91
N ILE A 30 -5.37 -2.62 -2.71
CA ILE A 30 -6.57 -3.20 -2.09
C ILE A 30 -7.15 -2.22 -1.07
N THR A 31 -6.30 -1.40 -0.45
CA THR A 31 -6.63 -0.52 0.67
C THR A 31 -6.64 0.94 0.24
N GLN A 32 -7.54 1.74 0.84
CA GLN A 32 -7.58 3.19 0.59
C GLN A 32 -6.27 3.88 1.03
N GLY A 33 -5.68 3.46 2.16
CA GLY A 33 -4.38 3.99 2.57
C GLY A 33 -3.26 3.67 1.57
N GLY A 34 -3.28 2.48 0.95
CA GLY A 34 -2.33 2.13 -0.11
C GLY A 34 -2.50 2.98 -1.36
N ASP A 35 -3.75 3.22 -1.77
CA ASP A 35 -4.13 4.14 -2.85
C ASP A 35 -3.57 5.55 -2.61
N ASP A 36 -3.76 6.08 -1.40
CA ASP A 36 -3.27 7.41 -1.00
C ASP A 36 -1.74 7.49 -1.01
N ILE A 37 -1.04 6.46 -0.50
CA ILE A 37 0.43 6.39 -0.52
C ILE A 37 0.95 6.34 -1.95
N LEU A 38 0.32 5.57 -2.84
CA LEU A 38 0.74 5.47 -4.24
C LEU A 38 0.53 6.82 -4.96
N LYS A 39 -0.60 7.50 -4.73
CA LYS A 39 -0.83 8.87 -5.23
C LYS A 39 0.25 9.82 -4.73
N GLN A 40 0.56 9.78 -3.44
CA GLN A 40 1.58 10.64 -2.85
C GLN A 40 2.95 10.44 -3.51
N LYS A 41 3.35 9.18 -3.74
CA LYS A 41 4.61 8.86 -4.44
C LYS A 41 4.65 9.47 -5.84
N LEU A 42 3.57 9.37 -6.62
CA LEU A 42 3.50 9.96 -7.96
C LEU A 42 3.56 11.49 -7.95
N VAL A 43 2.94 12.14 -6.96
CA VAL A 43 2.92 13.62 -6.84
C VAL A 43 4.25 14.16 -6.31
N GLN A 44 4.93 13.36 -5.47
CA GLN A 44 6.20 13.70 -4.82
C GLN A 44 7.27 12.61 -5.09
N PRO A 45 7.80 12.51 -6.32
CA PRO A 45 8.86 11.55 -6.64
C PRO A 45 10.14 11.82 -5.86
N PHE A 46 10.95 10.78 -5.66
CA PHE A 46 12.21 10.89 -4.94
C PHE A 46 13.24 11.70 -5.73
N LEU A 47 14.05 12.49 -5.04
CA LEU A 47 15.19 13.19 -5.62
C LEU A 47 16.53 12.51 -5.33
N SER A 48 16.52 11.46 -4.50
CA SER A 48 17.72 10.75 -4.07
C SER A 48 17.80 9.37 -4.71
N ALA A 49 18.92 9.07 -5.37
CA ALA A 49 19.20 7.75 -5.95
C ALA A 49 19.06 6.61 -4.92
N GLN A 50 19.44 6.85 -3.65
CA GLN A 50 19.32 5.86 -2.58
C GLN A 50 17.85 5.48 -2.31
N ALA A 51 16.94 6.46 -2.32
CA ALA A 51 15.51 6.22 -2.10
C ALA A 51 14.88 5.49 -3.29
N ILE A 52 15.32 5.83 -4.51
CA ILE A 52 14.93 5.12 -5.75
C ILE A 52 15.35 3.67 -5.68
N HIS A 53 16.64 3.38 -5.45
CA HIS A 53 17.16 2.02 -5.36
C HIS A 53 16.51 1.19 -4.26
N LYS A 54 16.29 1.78 -3.07
CA LYS A 54 15.59 1.12 -1.97
C LYS A 54 14.18 0.70 -2.39
N THR A 55 13.48 1.56 -3.15
CA THR A 55 12.13 1.28 -3.64
C THR A 55 12.13 0.26 -4.77
N GLN A 56 13.06 0.36 -5.73
CA GLN A 56 13.26 -0.65 -6.79
C GLN A 56 13.47 -2.05 -6.19
N ALA A 57 14.40 -2.16 -5.23
CA ALA A 57 14.68 -3.41 -4.53
C ALA A 57 13.45 -3.94 -3.79
N ALA A 58 12.70 -3.06 -3.12
CA ALA A 58 11.48 -3.44 -2.42
C ALA A 58 10.42 -4.00 -3.38
N ILE A 59 10.20 -3.37 -4.53
CA ILE A 59 9.24 -3.83 -5.54
C ILE A 59 9.66 -5.19 -6.09
N GLN A 60 10.92 -5.34 -6.52
CA GLN A 60 11.45 -6.59 -7.05
C GLN A 60 11.30 -7.73 -6.04
N HIS A 61 11.58 -7.45 -4.77
CA HIS A 61 11.45 -8.42 -3.69
C HIS A 61 9.98 -8.76 -3.37
N CYS A 62 9.05 -7.83 -3.57
CA CYS A 62 7.62 -8.05 -3.36
C CYS A 62 6.92 -8.82 -4.50
N MET A 63 7.44 -8.73 -5.74
CA MET A 63 6.86 -9.39 -6.93
C MET A 63 6.39 -10.85 -6.72
N PRO A 64 7.19 -11.78 -6.15
CA PRO A 64 6.76 -13.16 -5.96
C PRO A 64 5.62 -13.33 -4.94
N PHE A 65 5.39 -12.34 -4.08
CA PHE A 65 4.41 -12.42 -2.98
C PHE A 65 3.07 -11.73 -3.28
N VAL A 66 2.93 -11.06 -4.42
CA VAL A 66 1.73 -10.28 -4.80
C VAL A 66 0.44 -11.11 -4.71
N LEU A 67 0.46 -12.36 -5.19
CA LEU A 67 -0.73 -13.23 -5.15
C LEU A 67 -1.10 -13.64 -3.73
N GLN A 68 -0.12 -13.95 -2.90
CA GLN A 68 -0.34 -14.30 -1.50
C GLN A 68 -0.86 -13.10 -0.71
N TRP A 69 -0.30 -11.91 -0.96
CA TRP A 69 -0.77 -10.66 -0.34
C TRP A 69 -2.25 -10.40 -0.60
N LYS A 70 -2.70 -10.57 -1.86
CA LYS A 70 -4.11 -10.42 -2.26
C LYS A 70 -5.07 -11.41 -1.59
N GLN A 71 -4.57 -12.54 -1.10
CA GLN A 71 -5.37 -13.52 -0.35
C GLN A 71 -5.48 -13.17 1.13
N ILE A 72 -4.51 -12.44 1.67
CA ILE A 72 -4.45 -12.09 3.09
C ILE A 72 -5.20 -10.78 3.36
N ILE A 73 -4.96 -9.76 2.54
CA ILE A 73 -5.54 -8.43 2.75
C ILE A 73 -6.92 -8.35 2.13
N SER A 74 -7.86 -7.81 2.90
CA SER A 74 -9.21 -7.52 2.46
C SER A 74 -9.57 -6.10 2.84
N GLU A 75 -9.96 -5.29 1.85
CA GLU A 75 -10.40 -3.90 2.03
C GLU A 75 -11.41 -3.78 3.18
N ARG A 76 -12.44 -4.64 3.18
CA ARG A 76 -13.48 -4.66 4.22
C ARG A 76 -12.90 -4.85 5.63
N ILE A 77 -11.94 -5.75 5.80
CA ILE A 77 -11.34 -6.03 7.11
C ILE A 77 -10.53 -4.82 7.59
N ILE A 78 -9.79 -4.19 6.69
CA ILE A 78 -8.96 -3.02 6.99
C ILE A 78 -9.84 -1.81 7.37
N VAL A 79 -10.87 -1.50 6.57
CA VAL A 79 -11.82 -0.42 6.89
C VAL A 79 -12.52 -0.67 8.23
N MET A 80 -12.91 -1.92 8.51
CA MET A 80 -13.53 -2.27 9.80
C MET A 80 -12.55 -2.08 10.97
N ALA A 81 -11.27 -2.44 10.80
CA ALA A 81 -10.23 -2.20 11.79
C ALA A 81 -10.02 -0.70 12.09
N GLU A 82 -10.02 0.14 11.06
CA GLU A 82 -9.92 1.60 11.20
C GLU A 82 -11.10 2.18 12.00
N LEU A 83 -12.33 1.82 11.60
CA LEU A 83 -13.54 2.27 12.29
C LEU A 83 -13.59 1.78 13.74
N TYR A 84 -13.13 0.55 13.98
CA TYR A 84 -13.04 -0.03 15.32
C TYR A 84 -12.11 0.79 16.23
N LEU A 85 -10.95 1.21 15.74
CA LEU A 85 -10.01 2.05 16.50
C LEU A 85 -10.56 3.47 16.75
N GLN A 86 -11.32 4.03 15.81
CA GLN A 86 -11.92 5.36 15.93
C GLN A 86 -13.17 5.40 16.82
N SER A 87 -13.67 4.23 17.27
CA SER A 87 -14.84 4.16 18.14
C SER A 87 -14.58 4.81 19.50
N ASN A 88 -15.29 5.90 19.79
CA ASN A 88 -15.16 6.70 21.03
C ASN A 88 -15.78 6.04 22.29
N ILE A 89 -16.15 4.77 22.22
CA ILE A 89 -16.88 4.11 23.31
C ILE A 89 -15.90 3.65 24.38
N GLN A 90 -15.97 4.29 25.55
CA GLN A 90 -15.20 3.93 26.74
C GLN A 90 -15.89 2.78 27.48
N ILE A 91 -15.23 1.63 27.56
CA ILE A 91 -15.67 0.53 28.44
C ILE A 91 -15.01 0.72 29.80
N THR A 92 -15.81 0.66 30.86
CA THR A 92 -15.37 0.76 32.26
C THR A 92 -14.32 -0.32 32.60
N ILE A 93 -13.50 -0.03 33.60
CA ILE A 93 -12.45 -0.91 34.13
C ILE A 93 -13.04 -2.31 34.43
N LEU A 94 -12.53 -3.35 33.76
CA LEU A 94 -12.81 -4.75 34.03
C LEU A 94 -11.64 -5.34 34.84
N GLU A 95 -11.83 -5.71 36.11
CA GLU A 95 -10.82 -6.27 37.03
C GLU A 95 -11.01 -7.79 37.26
N GLU A 96 -11.53 -8.51 36.26
CA GLU A 96 -11.88 -9.96 36.36
C GLU A 96 -12.82 -10.32 37.53
N SER A 97 -13.49 -9.34 38.14
CA SER A 97 -14.37 -9.57 39.28
C SER A 97 -15.70 -10.23 38.84
N PHE A 98 -16.42 -10.82 39.80
CA PHE A 98 -17.77 -11.36 39.54
C PHE A 98 -18.73 -10.28 39.06
N ILE A 99 -18.62 -9.07 39.63
CA ILE A 99 -19.42 -7.90 39.26
C ILE A 99 -19.18 -7.53 37.79
N ASP A 100 -17.93 -7.58 37.33
CA ASP A 100 -17.57 -7.27 35.95
C ASP A 100 -18.09 -8.31 34.95
N LYS A 101 -18.16 -9.58 35.34
CA LYS A 101 -18.76 -10.63 34.49
C LYS A 101 -20.27 -10.42 34.35
N CYS A 102 -20.94 -10.00 35.42
CA CYS A 102 -22.36 -9.65 35.39
C CYS A 102 -22.61 -8.38 34.56
N SER A 103 -21.80 -7.34 34.75
CA SER A 103 -21.92 -6.09 33.98
C SER A 103 -21.65 -6.32 32.48
N ALA A 104 -20.70 -7.18 32.14
CA ALA A 104 -20.45 -7.55 30.75
C ALA A 104 -21.64 -8.26 30.09
N LYS A 105 -22.31 -9.17 30.81
CA LYS A 105 -23.53 -9.81 30.32
C LYS A 105 -24.69 -8.82 30.21
N LEU A 106 -24.82 -7.90 31.17
CA LEU A 106 -25.82 -6.84 31.12
C LEU A 106 -25.59 -5.94 29.90
N PHE A 107 -24.34 -5.57 29.63
CA PHE A 107 -23.95 -4.79 28.46
C PHE A 107 -24.30 -5.52 27.15
N GLN A 108 -23.97 -6.80 27.04
CA GLN A 108 -24.34 -7.62 25.88
C GLN A 108 -25.86 -7.65 25.66
N TRP A 109 -26.64 -7.68 26.75
CA TRP A 109 -28.10 -7.67 26.68
C TRP A 109 -28.68 -6.29 26.31
N GLN A 110 -28.11 -5.20 26.84
CA GLN A 110 -28.54 -3.83 26.55
C GLN A 110 -28.15 -3.38 25.12
N HIS A 111 -27.00 -3.84 24.63
CA HIS A 111 -26.41 -3.42 23.37
C HIS A 111 -25.96 -4.61 22.51
N PRO A 112 -26.91 -5.46 22.04
CA PRO A 112 -26.59 -6.70 21.33
C PRO A 112 -25.86 -6.46 19.99
N ASP A 113 -26.31 -5.48 19.21
CA ASP A 113 -25.72 -5.16 17.90
C ASP A 113 -24.29 -4.65 18.04
N TYR A 114 -24.06 -3.82 19.05
CA TYR A 114 -22.73 -3.29 19.33
C TYR A 114 -21.79 -4.37 19.86
N PHE A 115 -22.27 -5.25 20.74
CA PHE A 115 -21.48 -6.39 21.17
C PHE A 115 -21.09 -7.29 19.98
N HIS A 116 -22.04 -7.52 19.06
CA HIS A 116 -21.77 -8.27 17.83
C HIS A 116 -20.72 -7.58 16.97
N TYR A 117 -20.81 -6.26 16.80
CA TYR A 117 -19.80 -5.47 16.11
C TYR A 117 -18.41 -5.62 16.74
N LEU A 118 -18.29 -5.47 18.07
CA LEU A 118 -17.02 -5.64 18.78
C LEU A 118 -16.44 -7.04 18.59
N HIS A 119 -17.24 -8.08 18.85
CA HIS A 119 -16.80 -9.45 18.72
C HIS A 119 -16.31 -9.75 17.29
N THR A 120 -17.04 -9.28 16.28
CA THR A 120 -16.70 -9.47 14.88
C THR A 120 -15.38 -8.77 14.51
N ASN A 121 -15.16 -7.55 14.99
CA ASN A 121 -13.90 -6.82 14.76
C ASN A 121 -12.70 -7.49 15.45
N ILE A 122 -12.85 -7.92 16.70
CA ILE A 122 -11.78 -8.64 17.43
C ILE A 122 -11.41 -9.93 16.69
N VAL A 123 -12.39 -10.72 16.25
CA VAL A 123 -12.14 -11.95 15.48
C VAL A 123 -11.48 -11.64 14.14
N SER A 124 -11.90 -10.57 13.45
CA SER A 124 -11.32 -10.18 12.17
C SER A 124 -9.87 -9.73 12.31
N LEU A 125 -9.57 -8.91 13.33
CA LEU A 125 -8.21 -8.49 13.67
C LEU A 125 -7.33 -9.69 14.06
N GLN A 126 -7.86 -10.60 14.87
CA GLN A 126 -7.17 -11.84 15.22
C GLN A 126 -6.77 -12.62 13.97
N ASN A 127 -7.71 -12.84 13.05
CA ASN A 127 -7.44 -13.60 11.82
C ASN A 127 -6.43 -12.87 10.93
N LEU A 128 -6.57 -11.56 10.77
CA LEU A 128 -5.62 -10.73 10.03
C LEU A 128 -4.20 -10.84 10.62
N PHE A 129 -4.06 -10.71 11.94
CA PHE A 129 -2.76 -10.79 12.61
C PHE A 129 -2.14 -12.17 12.51
N PHE A 130 -2.92 -13.25 12.61
CA PHE A 130 -2.39 -14.60 12.37
C PHE A 130 -1.92 -14.78 10.93
N SER A 131 -2.69 -14.32 9.94
CA SER A 131 -2.30 -14.41 8.53
C SER A 131 -1.07 -13.56 8.20
N LEU A 132 -0.96 -12.37 8.79
CA LEU A 132 0.20 -11.49 8.61
C LEU A 132 1.46 -12.05 9.29
N ASP A 133 1.35 -12.61 10.50
CA ASP A 133 2.51 -13.25 11.15
C ASP A 133 2.99 -14.47 10.36
N ASP A 134 2.07 -15.31 9.89
CA ASP A 134 2.40 -16.46 9.04
C ASP A 134 3.10 -16.00 7.74
N PHE A 135 2.55 -14.97 7.08
CA PHE A 135 3.15 -14.37 5.89
C PHE A 135 4.56 -13.82 6.14
N LEU A 136 4.74 -13.04 7.22
CA LEU A 136 6.03 -12.46 7.58
C LEU A 136 7.05 -13.50 8.03
N SER A 137 6.61 -14.63 8.60
CA SER A 137 7.49 -15.73 8.98
C SER A 137 8.03 -16.53 7.79
N LYS A 138 7.22 -16.65 6.73
CA LYS A 138 7.56 -17.43 5.52
C LYS A 138 8.20 -16.59 4.43
N SER A 139 7.90 -15.30 4.39
CA SER A 139 8.46 -14.40 3.40
C SER A 139 9.85 -13.91 3.81
N SER A 140 10.75 -13.77 2.85
CA SER A 140 12.04 -13.09 3.03
C SER A 140 11.88 -11.57 3.25
N LEU A 141 10.64 -11.06 3.28
CA LEU A 141 10.30 -9.64 3.46
C LEU A 141 10.61 -9.15 4.87
N SER A 142 10.81 -10.04 5.84
CA SER A 142 11.13 -9.71 7.24
C SER A 142 12.38 -8.81 7.39
N ASN A 143 13.32 -8.87 6.44
CA ASN A 143 14.54 -8.05 6.45
C ASN A 143 14.38 -6.65 5.83
N HIS A 144 13.24 -6.36 5.20
CA HIS A 144 12.99 -5.11 4.49
C HIS A 144 11.77 -4.37 5.04
N LEU A 145 11.64 -3.06 4.75
CA LEU A 145 10.43 -2.26 5.02
C LEU A 145 9.97 -2.25 6.49
N SER A 146 10.90 -2.28 7.46
CA SER A 146 10.57 -2.29 8.90
C SER A 146 9.71 -3.49 9.34
N ALA A 147 9.61 -4.54 8.49
CA ALA A 147 8.72 -5.67 8.69
C ALA A 147 9.01 -6.45 9.98
N SER A 148 10.27 -6.51 10.42
CA SER A 148 10.66 -7.15 11.69
C SER A 148 10.05 -6.47 12.92
N THR A 149 10.00 -5.14 12.92
CA THR A 149 9.40 -4.37 14.02
C THR A 149 7.89 -4.58 14.07
N ILE A 150 7.26 -4.61 12.90
CA ILE A 150 5.82 -4.87 12.75
C ILE A 150 5.47 -6.30 13.16
N GLN A 151 6.27 -7.28 12.73
CA GLN A 151 6.10 -8.68 13.15
C GLN A 151 6.20 -8.81 14.67
N HIS A 152 7.15 -8.13 15.31
CA HIS A 152 7.25 -8.12 16.77
C HIS A 152 6.00 -7.56 17.44
N LYS A 153 5.44 -6.44 16.93
CA LYS A 153 4.18 -5.86 17.44
C LYS A 153 3.02 -6.85 17.29
N ILE A 154 2.88 -7.47 16.11
CA ILE A 154 1.86 -8.48 15.83
C ILE A 154 1.99 -9.66 16.82
N LYS A 155 3.19 -10.22 16.98
CA LYS A 155 3.46 -11.31 17.92
C LYS A 155 3.14 -10.92 19.36
N THR A 156 3.50 -9.71 19.77
CA THR A 156 3.21 -9.18 21.12
C THR A 156 1.71 -9.19 21.40
N ILE A 157 0.90 -8.67 20.47
CA ILE A 157 -0.57 -8.66 20.59
C ILE A 157 -1.12 -10.10 20.60
N LEU A 158 -0.67 -10.94 19.66
CA LEU A 158 -1.13 -12.32 19.56
C LEU A 158 -0.83 -13.12 20.83
N GLU A 159 0.38 -13.01 21.39
CA GLU A 159 0.81 -13.81 22.53
C GLU A 159 0.30 -13.28 23.87
N LYS A 160 0.28 -11.97 24.08
CA LYS A 160 -0.13 -11.37 25.36
C LYS A 160 -1.64 -11.21 25.49
N ILE A 161 -2.36 -10.99 24.38
CA ILE A 161 -3.79 -10.63 24.41
C ILE A 161 -4.65 -11.75 23.81
N ILE A 162 -4.36 -12.19 22.58
CA ILE A 162 -5.28 -13.06 21.82
C ILE A 162 -5.18 -14.52 22.26
N LYS A 163 -3.98 -15.13 22.20
CA LYS A 163 -3.74 -16.55 22.51
C LYS A 163 -4.26 -16.99 23.90
N PRO A 164 -4.07 -16.22 24.99
CA PRO A 164 -4.60 -16.57 26.32
C PRO A 164 -6.13 -16.67 26.36
N HIS A 165 -6.82 -16.00 25.43
CA HIS A 165 -8.27 -15.86 25.44
C HIS A 165 -8.97 -16.47 24.21
N CYS A 166 -8.24 -17.11 23.28
CA CYS A 166 -8.77 -17.70 22.05
C CYS A 166 -10.02 -18.57 22.24
N ALA A 167 -10.01 -19.47 23.23
CA ALA A 167 -11.15 -20.35 23.51
C ALA A 167 -12.42 -19.58 23.92
N ASN A 168 -12.26 -18.48 24.63
CA ASN A 168 -13.36 -17.65 25.11
C ASN A 168 -13.87 -16.69 24.01
N ILE A 169 -12.99 -16.24 23.11
CA ILE A 169 -13.37 -15.51 21.90
C ILE A 169 -14.25 -16.40 21.03
N ALA A 170 -13.86 -17.66 20.79
CA ALA A 170 -14.65 -18.62 20.03
C ALA A 170 -16.04 -18.87 20.64
N LYS A 171 -16.13 -18.88 21.98
CA LYS A 171 -17.39 -19.02 22.73
C LYS A 171 -18.21 -17.73 22.84
N ARG A 172 -17.78 -16.61 22.24
CA ARG A 172 -18.45 -15.29 22.36
C ARG A 172 -18.66 -14.86 23.82
N SER A 173 -17.69 -15.11 24.69
CA SER A 173 -17.75 -14.70 26.10
C SER A 173 -17.86 -13.19 26.23
N ALA A 174 -18.96 -12.70 26.82
CA ALA A 174 -19.22 -11.27 26.98
C ALA A 174 -18.06 -10.53 27.65
N PHE A 175 -17.63 -11.04 28.81
CA PHE A 175 -16.53 -10.45 29.58
C PHE A 175 -15.24 -10.42 28.78
N THR A 176 -14.87 -11.53 28.14
CA THR A 176 -13.61 -11.63 27.39
C THR A 176 -13.58 -10.71 26.18
N THR A 177 -14.70 -10.58 25.45
CA THR A 177 -14.80 -9.65 24.33
C THR A 177 -14.57 -8.21 24.77
N LEU A 178 -15.24 -7.76 25.85
CA LEU A 178 -15.06 -6.40 26.35
C LEU A 178 -13.66 -6.18 26.96
N TYR A 179 -13.08 -7.21 27.58
CA TYR A 179 -11.73 -7.15 28.13
C TYR A 179 -10.65 -7.02 27.05
N ILE A 180 -10.72 -7.85 26.00
CA ILE A 180 -9.80 -7.76 24.86
C ILE A 180 -9.99 -6.43 24.14
N ASP A 181 -11.24 -6.01 23.94
CA ASP A 181 -11.55 -4.73 23.32
C ASP A 181 -10.84 -3.58 24.04
N LYS A 182 -10.96 -3.54 25.37
CA LYS A 182 -10.23 -2.58 26.21
C LYS A 182 -8.74 -2.63 25.94
N LEU A 183 -8.11 -3.81 26.04
CA LEU A 183 -6.66 -3.94 25.84
C LEU A 183 -6.21 -3.48 24.44
N LEU A 184 -6.95 -3.86 23.39
CA LEU A 184 -6.62 -3.49 22.02
C LEU A 184 -6.78 -1.98 21.78
N ARG A 185 -7.86 -1.35 22.28
CA ARG A 185 -8.13 0.08 22.04
C ARG A 185 -7.47 1.03 23.03
N SER A 186 -7.17 0.60 24.26
CA SER A 186 -6.52 1.46 25.26
C SER A 186 -5.01 1.31 25.30
N THR A 187 -4.50 0.10 25.09
CA THR A 187 -3.08 -0.22 25.32
C THR A 187 -2.32 -0.39 24.00
N GLU A 188 -2.93 -1.07 23.03
CA GLU A 188 -2.25 -1.43 21.77
C GLU A 188 -2.75 -0.65 20.56
N ALA A 189 -3.56 0.41 20.73
CA ALA A 189 -4.13 1.16 19.61
C ALA A 189 -3.05 1.73 18.69
N ASP A 190 -1.98 2.30 19.25
CA ASP A 190 -0.84 2.79 18.47
C ASP A 190 -0.12 1.65 17.75
N SER A 191 0.03 0.48 18.37
CA SER A 191 0.60 -0.70 17.73
C SER A 191 -0.22 -1.13 16.52
N ILE A 192 -1.55 -1.18 16.66
CA ILE A 192 -2.47 -1.54 15.57
C ILE A 192 -2.42 -0.50 14.46
N LYS A 193 -2.41 0.80 14.79
CA LYS A 193 -2.27 1.88 13.82
C LYS A 193 -0.97 1.76 13.02
N ASN A 194 0.15 1.50 13.68
CA ASN A 194 1.43 1.27 13.00
C ASN A 194 1.40 0.04 12.07
N ILE A 195 0.67 -1.02 12.46
CA ILE A 195 0.47 -2.19 11.60
C ILE A 195 -0.35 -1.81 10.37
N LEU A 196 -1.42 -1.03 10.52
CA LEU A 196 -2.24 -0.53 9.40
C LEU A 196 -1.43 0.35 8.45
N GLU A 197 -0.65 1.30 8.97
CA GLU A 197 0.25 2.15 8.18
C GLU A 197 1.25 1.31 7.36
N TRP A 198 1.84 0.28 7.97
CA TRP A 198 2.71 -0.64 7.27
C TRP A 198 1.99 -1.47 6.20
N ILE A 199 0.74 -1.88 6.45
CA ILE A 199 -0.10 -2.56 5.45
C ILE A 199 -0.31 -1.64 4.25
N TYR A 200 -0.62 -0.35 4.46
CA TYR A 200 -0.81 0.61 3.37
C TYR A 200 0.46 0.79 2.53
N GLU A 201 1.62 0.97 3.17
CA GLU A 201 2.90 1.10 2.47
C GLU A 201 3.22 -0.16 1.65
N THR A 202 3.00 -1.33 2.23
CA THR A 202 3.23 -2.61 1.57
C THR A 202 2.26 -2.81 0.42
N ASP A 203 1.00 -2.43 0.58
CA ASP A 203 -0.04 -2.54 -0.45
C ASP A 203 0.27 -1.64 -1.66
N ALA A 204 0.78 -0.42 -1.42
CA ALA A 204 1.27 0.45 -2.50
C ALA A 204 2.44 -0.18 -3.27
N ILE A 205 3.41 -0.80 -2.58
CA ILE A 205 4.54 -1.48 -3.23
C ILE A 205 4.07 -2.73 -3.99
N MET A 206 3.15 -3.50 -3.43
CA MET A 206 2.54 -4.68 -4.09
C MET A 206 1.76 -4.28 -5.34
N SER A 207 1.08 -3.13 -5.30
CA SER A 207 0.43 -2.52 -6.46
C SER A 207 1.45 -2.17 -7.55
N MET A 208 2.54 -1.49 -7.19
CA MET A 208 3.62 -1.15 -8.11
C MET A 208 4.25 -2.40 -8.73
N ALA A 209 4.48 -3.45 -7.94
CA ALA A 209 4.97 -4.75 -8.40
C ALA A 209 3.99 -5.41 -9.38
N THR A 210 2.70 -5.39 -9.07
CA THR A 210 1.63 -5.90 -9.94
C THR A 210 1.66 -5.18 -11.30
N ALA A 211 1.70 -3.84 -11.30
CA ALA A 211 1.75 -3.04 -12.51
C ALA A 211 3.01 -3.35 -13.34
N CYS A 212 4.17 -3.47 -12.69
CA CYS A 212 5.42 -3.84 -13.38
C CYS A 212 5.30 -5.20 -14.10
N SER A 213 4.66 -6.18 -13.47
CA SER A 213 4.43 -7.49 -14.10
C SER A 213 3.39 -7.45 -15.23
N ILE A 214 2.27 -6.75 -15.05
CA ILE A 214 1.18 -6.65 -16.04
C ILE A 214 1.67 -5.95 -17.31
N TYR A 215 2.40 -4.84 -17.15
CA TYR A 215 2.87 -4.02 -18.27
C TYR A 215 4.30 -4.34 -18.69
N GLN A 216 4.90 -5.42 -18.15
CA GLN A 216 6.26 -5.88 -18.48
C GLN A 216 7.33 -4.79 -18.35
N LEU A 217 7.19 -3.94 -17.33
CA LEU A 217 8.05 -2.79 -17.12
C LEU A 217 9.47 -3.22 -16.73
N GLN A 218 10.47 -2.54 -17.26
CA GLN A 218 11.88 -2.81 -17.00
C GLN A 218 12.45 -1.80 -16.01
N PHE A 219 13.21 -2.27 -15.02
CA PHE A 219 13.83 -1.38 -14.05
C PHE A 219 15.02 -0.63 -14.67
N PRO A 220 15.02 0.72 -14.62
CA PRO A 220 16.13 1.51 -15.13
C PRO A 220 17.35 1.40 -14.23
N GLU A 221 18.54 1.50 -14.83
CA GLU A 221 19.79 1.77 -14.13
C GLU A 221 19.81 3.24 -13.71
N ILE A 222 20.08 3.50 -12.42
CA ILE A 222 20.20 4.87 -11.91
C ILE A 222 21.66 5.29 -11.97
N SER A 223 21.93 6.43 -12.59
CA SER A 223 23.27 6.99 -12.75
C SER A 223 23.41 8.30 -11.98
N GLU A 224 24.62 8.58 -11.50
CA GLU A 224 24.99 9.90 -10.98
C GLU A 224 25.43 10.85 -12.12
N GLU A 225 25.60 10.32 -13.35
CA GLU A 225 25.95 11.10 -14.53
C GLU A 225 24.71 11.81 -15.08
N SER A 226 24.86 13.06 -15.52
CA SER A 226 23.75 13.79 -16.14
C SER A 226 23.43 13.23 -17.53
N GLY A 227 22.25 12.64 -17.68
CA GLY A 227 21.74 12.27 -18.99
C GLY A 227 20.60 11.28 -18.91
N ILE A 228 19.95 11.03 -20.04
CA ILE A 228 18.87 10.06 -20.14
C ILE A 228 19.08 9.23 -21.39
N GLU A 229 19.17 7.92 -21.22
CA GLU A 229 19.20 6.95 -22.32
C GLU A 229 18.07 5.93 -22.11
N ILE A 230 17.12 5.88 -23.04
CA ILE A 230 15.99 4.96 -22.99
C ILE A 230 15.83 4.31 -24.36
N SER A 231 15.86 2.98 -24.39
CA SER A 231 15.66 2.19 -25.61
C SER A 231 14.23 1.67 -25.69
N ASN A 232 13.60 1.81 -26.86
CA ASN A 232 12.25 1.33 -27.17
C ASN A 232 11.17 1.78 -26.17
N LEU A 233 11.16 3.06 -25.80
CA LEU A 233 10.17 3.66 -24.92
C LEU A 233 8.76 3.62 -25.55
N GLN A 234 7.79 3.19 -24.75
CA GLN A 234 6.37 3.15 -25.10
C GLN A 234 5.55 4.07 -24.20
N HIS A 235 4.41 4.55 -24.71
CA HIS A 235 3.46 5.33 -23.91
C HIS A 235 2.33 4.42 -23.41
N LEU A 236 2.22 4.21 -22.09
CA LEU A 236 1.26 3.27 -21.49
C LEU A 236 -0.22 3.60 -21.79
N LEU A 237 -0.57 4.89 -21.89
CA LEU A 237 -1.96 5.32 -22.17
C LEU A 237 -2.38 5.20 -23.64
N VAL A 238 -1.47 4.81 -24.55
CA VAL A 238 -1.74 4.72 -25.99
C VAL A 238 -1.95 3.27 -26.37
N GLN A 239 -3.03 2.98 -27.11
CA GLN A 239 -3.27 1.65 -27.68
C GLN A 239 -2.30 1.40 -28.84
N ASN A 240 -1.65 0.23 -28.85
CA ASN A 240 -0.65 -0.16 -29.86
C ASN A 240 0.45 0.92 -30.07
N PRO A 241 1.20 1.28 -29.03
CA PRO A 241 2.17 2.36 -29.11
C PRO A 241 3.35 1.99 -30.04
N ILE A 242 3.82 2.96 -30.81
CA ILE A 242 5.09 2.84 -31.53
C ILE A 242 6.21 3.15 -30.53
N VAL A 243 7.23 2.28 -30.50
CA VAL A 243 8.42 2.44 -29.67
C VAL A 243 9.31 3.59 -30.17
N ASN A 244 9.89 4.36 -29.27
CA ASN A 244 10.83 5.43 -29.60
C ASN A 244 12.07 5.38 -28.70
N ASN A 245 13.25 5.69 -29.25
CA ASN A 245 14.46 5.82 -28.46
C ASN A 245 14.62 7.26 -27.96
N VAL A 246 15.18 7.41 -26.77
CA VAL A 246 15.49 8.70 -26.15
C VAL A 246 16.97 8.68 -25.80
N SER A 247 17.73 9.67 -26.28
CA SER A 247 19.12 9.85 -25.90
C SER A 247 19.40 11.33 -25.74
N LEU A 248 19.73 11.69 -24.51
CA LEU A 248 20.08 13.03 -24.04
C LEU A 248 21.31 12.86 -23.15
N THR A 249 22.46 12.57 -23.76
CA THR A 249 23.75 12.51 -23.08
C THR A 249 24.58 13.73 -23.42
N ASN A 250 25.12 14.39 -22.40
CA ASN A 250 25.89 15.64 -22.55
C ASN A 250 25.13 16.78 -23.27
N GLN A 251 23.79 16.69 -23.35
CA GLN A 251 22.91 17.68 -23.94
C GLN A 251 21.74 17.96 -23.00
N ASN A 252 21.42 19.23 -22.80
CA ASN A 252 20.35 19.65 -21.88
C ASN A 252 19.04 20.02 -22.60
N VAL A 253 19.04 20.02 -23.94
CA VAL A 253 17.92 20.50 -24.76
C VAL A 253 17.72 19.59 -25.96
N MET A 254 16.49 19.11 -26.14
CA MET A 254 16.04 18.41 -27.35
C MET A 254 15.03 19.27 -28.10
N PHE A 255 15.32 19.60 -29.36
CA PHE A 255 14.37 20.29 -30.23
C PHE A 255 13.51 19.27 -30.99
N ILE A 256 12.21 19.27 -30.72
CA ILE A 256 11.25 18.43 -31.44
C ILE A 256 10.43 19.31 -32.38
N THR A 257 10.51 19.04 -33.69
CA THR A 257 9.73 19.74 -34.72
C THR A 257 8.90 18.74 -35.54
N GLY A 258 7.90 19.23 -36.27
CA GLY A 258 7.05 18.41 -37.13
C GLY A 258 5.57 18.78 -37.06
N PRO A 259 4.71 18.14 -37.87
CA PRO A 259 3.28 18.46 -37.96
C PRO A 259 2.53 18.10 -36.67
N ASN A 260 1.39 18.77 -36.39
CA ASN A 260 0.65 18.65 -35.14
C ASN A 260 0.19 17.23 -34.80
N MET A 261 0.00 16.38 -35.81
CA MET A 261 -0.43 14.99 -35.66
C MET A 261 0.73 13.97 -35.61
N ALA A 262 1.99 14.41 -35.56
CA ALA A 262 3.15 13.51 -35.54
C ALA A 262 3.42 12.82 -34.19
N GLY A 263 2.50 12.91 -33.21
CA GLY A 263 2.68 12.29 -31.89
C GLY A 263 3.71 12.97 -30.99
N LYS A 264 4.12 14.22 -31.28
CA LYS A 264 5.13 14.96 -30.51
C LYS A 264 4.76 15.08 -29.01
N THR A 265 3.50 15.45 -28.72
CA THR A 265 3.00 15.56 -27.35
C THR A 265 3.01 14.21 -26.65
N THR A 266 2.60 13.15 -27.35
CA THR A 266 2.64 11.77 -26.84
C THR A 266 4.06 11.35 -26.51
N TYR A 267 5.04 11.65 -27.37
CA TYR A 267 6.44 11.34 -27.10
C TYR A 267 6.99 12.07 -25.88
N LEU A 268 6.70 13.37 -25.72
CA LEU A 268 7.08 14.15 -24.54
C LEU A 268 6.44 13.60 -23.26
N LYS A 269 5.15 13.25 -23.29
CA LYS A 269 4.47 12.62 -22.16
C LYS A 269 5.09 11.25 -21.81
N ALA A 270 5.47 10.45 -22.80
CA ALA A 270 6.12 9.16 -22.58
C ALA A 270 7.45 9.32 -21.82
N ILE A 271 8.28 10.30 -22.23
CA ILE A 271 9.54 10.62 -21.55
C ILE A 271 9.25 11.05 -20.10
N ALA A 272 8.32 11.98 -19.91
CA ALA A 272 7.96 12.46 -18.58
C ALA A 272 7.45 11.34 -17.67
N HIS A 273 6.60 10.44 -18.19
CA HIS A 273 6.12 9.27 -17.46
C HIS A 273 7.26 8.33 -17.08
N ALA A 274 8.18 8.04 -18.00
CA ALA A 274 9.35 7.21 -17.71
C ALA A 274 10.17 7.81 -16.56
N ILE A 275 10.49 9.11 -16.63
CA ILE A 275 11.23 9.80 -15.56
C ILE A 275 10.48 9.71 -14.22
N ILE A 276 9.19 10.03 -14.19
CA ILE A 276 8.40 9.96 -12.94
C ILE A 276 8.39 8.55 -12.36
N LEU A 277 8.14 7.53 -13.20
CA LEU A 277 8.16 6.11 -12.80
C LEU A 277 9.53 5.73 -12.23
N THR A 278 10.61 6.14 -12.87
CA THR A 278 11.98 5.94 -12.36
C THR A 278 12.17 6.58 -11.00
N HIS A 279 11.76 7.84 -10.83
CA HIS A 279 11.93 8.59 -9.58
C HIS A 279 11.05 8.09 -8.43
N ILE A 280 10.00 7.30 -8.69
CA ILE A 280 9.27 6.57 -7.64
C ILE A 280 9.79 5.15 -7.43
N GLY A 281 10.84 4.75 -8.16
CA GLY A 281 11.48 3.44 -8.07
C GLY A 281 10.78 2.32 -8.86
N MET A 282 9.85 2.64 -9.75
CA MET A 282 9.19 1.65 -10.61
C MET A 282 10.02 1.31 -11.85
N GLY A 283 9.67 0.18 -12.48
CA GLY A 283 10.06 -0.06 -13.86
C GLY A 283 9.35 0.89 -14.83
N ILE A 284 9.90 1.02 -16.03
CA ILE A 284 9.37 1.86 -17.10
C ILE A 284 9.03 1.01 -18.34
N PRO A 285 8.13 1.48 -19.24
CA PRO A 285 7.72 0.75 -20.44
C PRO A 285 8.78 0.88 -21.56
N ALA A 286 9.96 0.33 -21.34
CA ALA A 286 11.11 0.39 -22.26
C ALA A 286 11.86 -0.95 -22.26
N SER A 287 12.73 -1.20 -23.24
CA SER A 287 13.57 -2.41 -23.25
C SER A 287 14.81 -2.28 -22.36
N ALA A 288 15.35 -1.07 -22.23
CA ALA A 288 16.46 -0.75 -21.35
C ALA A 288 16.48 0.77 -21.07
N ALA A 289 16.96 1.17 -19.90
CA ALA A 289 17.15 2.58 -19.59
C ALA A 289 18.26 2.83 -18.57
N LYS A 290 18.94 3.95 -18.74
CA LYS A 290 19.91 4.55 -17.81
C LYS A 290 19.52 6.02 -17.61
N ILE A 291 19.24 6.41 -16.37
CA ILE A 291 18.70 7.72 -15.98
C ILE A 291 19.44 8.25 -14.77
#